data_AF-A0A7W1JL90-F1
#
_entry.id   AF-A0A7W1JL90-F1
#
_cell.length_a   1.000
_cell.length_b   1.000
_cell.length_c   1.000
_cell.angle_alpha   90.00
_cell.angle_beta   90.00
_cell.angle_gamma   90.00
#
_symmetry.space_group_name_H-M   'P 1'
#
loop_
_entity.id
_entity.type
_entity.pdbx_description
1 polymer ?
#
loop_
_entity_poly.entity_id
_entity_poly.type
_entity_poly.pdbx_seq_one_letter_code
_entity_poly.pdbx_strand_id
1 'polypeptide(L)'
;MSLEEFNTKTQRHEGTKSGGSLPWYKDGLPFKCTQCGKCCTGAPGFVWVNDVEIAEMAEFLNIPIPTFKRLYLRQRDNRYLLIEKKSQNHDCVFFKDNKCTVYEARPTQCRTYPFWQENLISENSWKSTAEYCEGINDQSPLNPYSEIQKMLPVDSNEHFVTE
;
A
#
# COMPACT_ATOMS: atom_id res chain seq x y z
N MET A 1 -66.30 17.94 -19.77
CA MET A 1 -65.08 17.17 -20.12
C MET A 1 -64.11 17.37 -18.98
N SER A 2 -63.73 16.25 -18.35
CA SER A 2 -63.14 16.12 -17.03
C SER A 2 -61.71 16.64 -16.92
N LEU A 3 -61.40 17.11 -15.71
CA LEU A 3 -60.07 17.35 -15.16
C LEU A 3 -59.37 16.01 -14.93
N GLU A 4 -58.16 15.80 -15.45
CA GLU A 4 -57.19 14.82 -14.90
C GLU A 4 -55.75 15.33 -15.03
N GLU A 5 -55.04 15.22 -13.92
CA GLU A 5 -53.67 15.61 -13.62
C GLU A 5 -52.68 14.60 -14.20
N PHE A 6 -51.51 15.02 -14.72
CA PHE A 6 -50.32 14.15 -14.67
C PHE A 6 -49.05 14.94 -14.40
N ASN A 7 -48.59 14.74 -13.17
CA ASN A 7 -47.35 15.18 -12.54
C ASN A 7 -46.25 14.15 -12.87
N THR A 8 -45.18 14.54 -13.55
CA THR A 8 -43.96 13.71 -13.67
C THR A 8 -42.79 14.36 -12.93
N LYS A 9 -42.69 13.93 -11.68
CA LYS A 9 -41.61 14.14 -10.72
C LYS A 9 -40.22 13.97 -11.33
N THR A 10 -39.40 15.00 -11.17
CA THR A 10 -37.94 14.92 -11.11
C THR A 10 -37.55 13.93 -10.01
N GLN A 11 -37.02 12.77 -10.36
CA GLN A 11 -36.46 11.84 -9.39
C GLN A 11 -35.06 12.34 -8.98
N ARG A 12 -34.98 12.82 -7.74
CA ARG A 12 -33.73 13.04 -7.02
C ARG A 12 -33.09 11.68 -6.75
N HIS A 13 -31.77 11.62 -6.92
CA HIS A 13 -30.91 10.51 -6.51
C HIS A 13 -31.13 10.17 -5.04
N GLU A 14 -31.57 8.95 -4.78
CA GLU A 14 -31.44 8.31 -3.47
C GLU A 14 -30.20 7.40 -3.53
N GLY A 15 -29.18 7.78 -2.75
CA GLY A 15 -27.99 6.98 -2.55
C GLY A 15 -28.34 5.64 -1.91
N THR A 16 -27.99 4.56 -2.59
CA THR A 16 -28.10 3.19 -2.09
C THR A 16 -27.10 2.99 -0.94
N LYS A 17 -27.65 2.80 0.26
CA LYS A 17 -26.91 2.31 1.44
C LYS A 17 -26.39 0.89 1.13
N SER A 18 -25.07 0.68 1.11
CA SER A 18 -24.47 -0.65 0.95
C SER A 18 -24.58 -1.43 2.26
N GLY A 19 -25.50 -2.39 2.31
CA GLY A 19 -25.42 -3.51 3.25
C GLY A 19 -24.27 -4.41 2.80
N GLY A 20 -23.06 -4.18 3.33
CA GLY A 20 -21.83 -4.74 2.77
C GLY A 20 -21.67 -6.24 3.03
N SER A 21 -21.65 -7.03 1.97
CA SER A 21 -21.03 -8.36 2.01
C SER A 21 -19.57 -8.25 2.41
N LEU A 22 -19.09 -9.16 3.27
CA LEU A 22 -17.67 -9.26 3.59
C LEU A 22 -16.83 -9.42 2.30
N PRO A 23 -15.59 -8.90 2.27
CA PRO A 23 -14.72 -9.03 1.09
C PRO A 23 -14.37 -10.50 0.81
N TRP A 24 -13.92 -10.79 -0.41
CA TRP A 24 -13.58 -12.15 -0.84
C TRP A 24 -12.47 -12.81 0.00
N TYR A 25 -11.61 -12.00 0.62
CA TYR A 25 -10.52 -12.42 1.50
C TYR A 25 -10.90 -12.44 2.99
N LYS A 26 -12.19 -12.46 3.33
CA LYS A 26 -12.70 -12.48 4.72
C LYS A 26 -12.15 -13.60 5.59
N ASP A 27 -11.74 -14.72 4.98
CA ASP A 27 -11.19 -15.88 5.67
C ASP A 27 -9.65 -15.76 5.85
N GLY A 28 -9.05 -14.65 5.41
CA GLY A 28 -7.62 -14.39 5.46
C GLY A 28 -6.89 -14.78 4.17
N LEU A 29 -5.61 -14.42 4.10
CA LEU A 29 -4.75 -14.71 2.95
C LEU A 29 -3.37 -15.22 3.40
N PRO A 30 -2.82 -16.25 2.74
CA PRO A 30 -1.53 -16.80 3.11
C PRO A 30 -0.40 -15.89 2.59
N PHE A 31 0.46 -15.44 3.49
CA PHE A 31 1.64 -14.69 3.09
C PHE A 31 2.74 -14.69 4.16
N LYS A 32 3.98 -14.83 3.73
CA LYS A 32 5.16 -14.49 4.52
C LYS A 32 6.28 -13.95 3.64
N CYS A 33 6.78 -12.76 3.97
CA CYS A 33 7.95 -12.22 3.29
C CYS A 33 9.17 -13.14 3.53
N THR A 34 9.79 -13.61 2.44
CA THR A 34 10.99 -14.47 2.46
C THR A 34 12.30 -13.67 2.40
N GLN A 35 12.20 -12.33 2.37
CA GLN A 35 13.34 -11.43 2.11
C GLN A 35 14.06 -11.71 0.78
N CYS A 36 13.34 -12.20 -0.23
CA CYS A 36 13.89 -12.50 -1.55
C CYS A 36 14.32 -11.27 -2.37
N GLY A 37 13.90 -10.07 -1.96
CA GLY A 37 14.24 -8.80 -2.60
C GLY A 37 13.41 -8.44 -3.83
N LYS A 38 12.58 -9.36 -4.37
CA LYS A 38 11.82 -9.15 -5.62
C LYS A 38 10.90 -7.92 -5.61
N CYS A 39 10.19 -7.67 -4.51
CA CYS A 39 9.32 -6.49 -4.38
C CYS A 39 10.06 -5.22 -3.93
N CYS A 40 11.35 -5.30 -3.63
CA CYS A 40 12.16 -4.18 -3.14
C CYS A 40 12.95 -3.47 -4.25
N THR A 41 12.84 -3.91 -5.50
CA THR A 41 13.65 -3.50 -6.67
C THR A 41 12.87 -3.60 -7.97
N GLY A 42 13.40 -3.02 -9.05
CA GLY A 42 13.02 -3.31 -10.44
C GLY A 42 11.80 -2.57 -10.97
N ALA A 43 10.80 -2.31 -10.12
CA ALA A 43 9.62 -1.54 -10.50
C ALA A 43 9.84 -0.04 -10.21
N PRO A 44 9.48 0.87 -11.14
CA PRO A 44 9.46 2.29 -10.84
C PRO A 44 8.39 2.58 -9.79
N GLY A 45 8.68 3.50 -8.88
CA GLY A 45 7.72 3.91 -7.85
C GLY A 45 8.38 4.73 -6.75
N PHE A 46 7.55 5.34 -5.90
CA PHE A 46 8.04 6.07 -4.74
C PHE A 46 7.74 5.28 -3.47
N VAL A 47 8.77 5.17 -2.61
CA VAL A 47 8.59 4.75 -1.22
C VAL A 47 8.36 5.99 -0.38
N TRP A 48 7.10 6.31 -0.14
CA TRP A 48 6.71 7.46 0.66
C TRP A 48 6.94 7.16 2.14
N VAL A 49 7.33 8.20 2.89
CA VAL A 49 7.51 8.12 4.33
C VAL A 49 6.87 9.31 5.03
N ASN A 50 6.23 9.07 6.17
CA ASN A 50 5.71 10.11 7.05
C ASN A 50 6.71 10.44 8.19
N ASP A 51 6.43 11.47 9.00
CA ASP A 51 7.36 11.88 10.07
C ASP A 51 7.56 10.81 11.16
N VAL A 52 6.56 9.95 11.42
CA VAL A 52 6.69 8.82 12.37
C VAL A 52 7.68 7.81 11.82
N GLU A 53 7.51 7.39 10.57
CA GLU A 53 8.41 6.45 9.90
C GLU A 53 9.83 7.02 9.78
N ILE A 54 9.96 8.32 9.51
CA ILE A 54 11.26 9.00 9.50
C ILE A 54 11.94 8.91 10.87
N ALA A 55 11.21 9.11 11.97
CA ALA A 55 11.75 9.00 13.32
C ALA A 55 12.20 7.55 13.62
N GLU A 56 11.34 6.56 13.33
CA GLU A 56 11.65 5.13 13.52
C GLU A 56 12.88 4.69 12.72
N MET A 57 12.99 5.11 11.46
CA MET A 57 14.12 4.78 10.60
C MET A 57 15.42 5.47 11.04
N ALA A 58 15.33 6.72 11.51
CA ALA A 58 16.48 7.44 12.04
C ALA A 58 17.00 6.81 13.35
N GLU A 59 16.08 6.40 14.23
CA GLU A 59 16.40 5.67 15.46
C GLU A 59 17.05 4.32 15.15
N PHE A 60 16.51 3.55 14.21
CA PHE A 60 17.09 2.27 13.79
C PHE A 60 18.54 2.41 13.28
N LEU A 61 18.83 3.50 12.56
CA LEU A 61 20.17 3.80 12.06
C LEU A 61 21.08 4.50 13.09
N ASN A 62 20.54 4.82 14.27
CA ASN A 62 21.22 5.57 15.33
C ASN A 62 21.80 6.91 14.84
N ILE A 63 21.00 7.67 14.09
CA ILE A 63 21.38 9.00 13.61
C ILE A 63 20.28 10.03 13.89
N PRO A 64 20.62 11.33 14.04
CA PRO A 64 19.61 12.38 14.20
C PRO A 64 18.67 12.48 12.98
N ILE A 65 17.39 12.78 13.23
CA ILE A 65 16.39 13.01 12.17
C ILE A 65 16.87 14.01 11.10
N PRO A 66 17.48 15.18 11.43
CA PRO A 66 18.00 16.08 10.40
C PRO A 66 19.06 15.44 9.49
N THR A 67 19.90 14.58 10.05
CA THR A 67 20.90 13.82 9.29
C THR A 67 20.22 12.77 8.41
N PHE A 68 19.23 12.05 8.92
CA PHE A 68 18.45 11.09 8.15
C PHE A 68 17.75 11.74 6.96
N LYS A 69 17.02 12.84 7.19
CA LYS A 69 16.31 13.60 6.15
C LYS A 69 17.28 14.03 5.03
N ARG A 70 18.48 14.51 5.40
CA ARG A 70 19.50 14.96 4.43
C ARG A 70 20.13 13.82 3.62
N LEU A 71 20.35 12.66 4.23
CA LEU A 71 21.08 11.56 3.58
C LEU A 71 20.18 10.62 2.78
N TYR A 72 18.93 10.43 3.20
CA TYR A 72 18.09 9.34 2.72
C TYR A 72 16.77 9.77 2.10
N LEU A 73 16.38 11.04 2.22
CA LEU A 73 15.10 11.53 1.72
C LEU A 73 15.25 12.56 0.61
N ARG A 74 14.26 12.59 -0.27
CA ARG A 74 13.97 13.73 -1.14
C ARG A 74 12.52 14.15 -0.97
N GLN A 75 12.22 15.41 -1.27
CA GLN A 75 10.87 15.94 -1.19
C GLN A 75 10.24 16.01 -2.58
N ARG A 76 8.97 15.66 -2.66
CA ARG A 76 8.13 15.80 -3.86
C ARG A 76 6.69 16.05 -3.40
N ASP A 77 6.02 17.03 -3.99
CA ASP A 77 4.61 17.34 -3.73
C ASP A 77 4.30 17.48 -2.22
N ASN A 78 5.17 18.22 -1.51
CA ASN A 78 5.14 18.43 -0.04
C ASN A 78 5.22 17.16 0.83
N ARG A 79 5.66 16.04 0.26
CA ARG A 79 5.85 14.75 0.95
C ARG A 79 7.30 14.29 0.86
N TYR A 80 7.72 13.48 1.82
CA TYR A 80 9.03 12.85 1.83
C TYR A 80 8.98 11.45 1.22
N LEU A 81 9.99 11.12 0.43
CA LEU A 81 10.20 9.77 -0.07
C LEU A 81 11.67 9.36 0.03
N LEU A 82 11.90 8.05 0.13
CA LEU A 82 13.26 7.50 0.13
C LEU A 82 13.94 7.77 -1.21
N ILE A 83 15.22 8.12 -1.17
CA ILE A 83 16.02 8.31 -2.38
C ILE A 83 16.14 6.99 -3.14
N GLU A 84 15.95 7.06 -4.45
CA GLU A 84 16.31 5.99 -5.39
C GLU A 84 17.79 6.11 -5.76
N LYS A 85 18.48 4.98 -5.86
CA LYS A 85 19.84 4.90 -6.36
C LYS A 85 19.86 5.30 -7.83
N LYS A 86 20.98 5.86 -8.28
CA LYS A 86 21.20 6.18 -9.71
C LYS A 86 21.35 4.94 -10.61
N SER A 87 21.16 3.72 -10.07
CA SER A 87 21.16 2.49 -10.86
C SER A 87 19.91 2.45 -11.75
N GLN A 88 19.94 1.64 -12.80
CA GLN A 88 18.81 1.49 -13.73
C GLN A 88 17.61 0.73 -13.11
N ASN A 89 17.76 0.17 -11.92
CA ASN A 89 16.79 -0.78 -11.34
C ASN A 89 15.82 -0.13 -10.32
N HIS A 90 15.75 1.20 -10.26
CA HIS A 90 14.84 1.92 -9.33
C HIS A 90 15.01 1.51 -7.86
N ASP A 91 16.22 1.09 -7.48
CA ASP A 91 16.50 0.58 -6.14
C ASP A 91 16.39 1.70 -5.10
N CYS A 92 15.70 1.42 -3.99
CA CYS A 92 15.78 2.27 -2.80
C CYS A 92 17.23 2.36 -2.28
N VAL A 93 17.60 3.50 -1.68
CA VAL A 93 18.90 3.73 -1.04
C VAL A 93 19.31 2.62 -0.05
N PHE A 94 18.35 1.95 0.59
CA PHE A 94 18.58 0.86 1.54
C PHE A 94 18.56 -0.55 0.92
N PHE A 95 18.44 -0.70 -0.40
CA PHE A 95 18.48 -2.01 -1.05
C PHE A 95 19.90 -2.40 -1.45
N LYS A 96 20.49 -3.43 -0.83
CA LYS A 96 21.86 -3.88 -1.10
C LYS A 96 21.94 -5.40 -1.06
N ASP A 97 22.69 -6.01 -1.99
CA ASP A 97 22.92 -7.46 -2.06
C ASP A 97 21.60 -8.27 -2.03
N ASN A 98 20.61 -7.81 -2.81
CA ASN A 98 19.24 -8.35 -2.88
C ASN A 98 18.43 -8.29 -1.57
N LYS A 99 18.83 -7.43 -0.61
CA LYS A 99 18.18 -7.32 0.70
C LYS A 99 17.95 -5.87 1.11
N CYS A 100 16.96 -5.65 1.96
CA CYS A 100 16.76 -4.37 2.62
C CYS A 100 17.68 -4.27 3.84
N THR A 101 18.56 -3.27 3.90
CA THR A 101 19.48 -3.07 5.03
C THR A 101 18.79 -2.52 6.27
N VAL A 102 17.52 -2.11 6.17
CA VAL A 102 16.69 -1.57 7.26
C VAL A 102 15.39 -2.37 7.39
N TYR A 103 15.44 -3.68 7.20
CA TYR A 103 14.25 -4.54 7.09
C TYR A 103 13.27 -4.41 8.27
N GLU A 104 13.77 -4.27 9.50
CA GLU A 104 12.92 -4.10 10.70
C GLU A 104 12.26 -2.71 10.76
N ALA A 105 12.94 -1.68 10.26
CA ALA A 105 12.46 -0.30 10.20
C ALA A 105 11.84 0.07 8.83
N ARG A 106 11.39 -0.91 8.06
CA ARG A 106 10.73 -0.64 6.77
C ARG A 106 9.50 0.25 6.97
N PRO A 107 9.29 1.24 6.09
CA PRO A 107 8.06 2.03 6.13
C PRO A 107 6.84 1.15 5.84
N THR A 108 5.67 1.64 6.22
CA THR A 108 4.38 0.93 6.15
C THR A 108 4.14 0.39 4.76
N GLN A 109 4.35 1.21 3.72
CA GLN A 109 4.21 0.78 2.32
C GLN A 109 5.01 -0.50 2.01
N CYS A 110 6.27 -0.58 2.45
CA CYS A 110 7.12 -1.76 2.24
C CYS A 110 6.75 -2.93 3.18
N ARG A 111 6.23 -2.65 4.36
CA ARG A 111 5.84 -3.65 5.36
C ARG A 111 4.53 -4.35 4.99
N THR A 112 3.60 -3.62 4.36
CA THR A 112 2.25 -4.11 4.06
C THR A 112 2.12 -4.79 2.70
N TYR A 113 3.14 -4.73 1.83
CA TYR A 113 3.17 -5.59 0.64
C TYR A 113 3.08 -7.07 1.06
N PRO A 114 2.21 -7.89 0.47
CA PRO A 114 1.42 -7.69 -0.75
C PRO A 114 -0.03 -7.21 -0.52
N PHE A 115 -0.44 -6.85 0.69
CA PHE A 115 -1.81 -6.45 1.03
C PHE A 115 -2.18 -5.03 0.58
N TRP A 116 -1.55 -4.53 -0.47
CA TRP A 116 -1.94 -3.27 -1.10
C TRP A 116 -3.30 -3.41 -1.78
N GLN A 117 -4.06 -2.32 -1.85
CA GLN A 117 -5.45 -2.33 -2.31
C GLN A 117 -5.60 -2.98 -3.69
N GLU A 118 -4.69 -2.69 -4.61
CA GLU A 118 -4.64 -3.22 -5.98
C GLU A 118 -4.54 -4.75 -6.04
N ASN A 119 -3.81 -5.37 -5.09
CA ASN A 119 -3.65 -6.81 -5.01
C ASN A 119 -4.88 -7.49 -4.36
N LEU A 120 -5.70 -6.71 -3.63
CA LEU A 120 -6.88 -7.19 -2.94
C LEU A 120 -8.19 -6.93 -3.69
N ILE A 121 -8.15 -6.31 -4.88
CA ILE A 121 -9.34 -6.03 -5.70
C ILE A 121 -10.13 -7.32 -5.98
N SER A 122 -9.44 -8.42 -6.27
CA SER A 122 -10.06 -9.70 -6.59
C SER A 122 -9.11 -10.87 -6.28
N GLU A 123 -9.66 -12.08 -6.22
CA GLU A 123 -8.86 -13.31 -6.12
C GLU A 123 -7.87 -13.44 -7.29
N ASN A 124 -8.25 -12.97 -8.48
CA ASN A 124 -7.35 -12.97 -9.65
C ASN A 124 -6.19 -12.00 -9.46
N SER A 125 -6.43 -10.80 -8.93
CA SER A 125 -5.35 -9.83 -8.61
C SER A 125 -4.34 -10.45 -7.67
N TRP A 126 -4.83 -11.12 -6.61
CA TRP A 126 -3.98 -11.82 -5.65
C TRP A 126 -3.17 -12.96 -6.28
N LYS A 127 -3.79 -13.77 -7.15
CA LYS A 127 -3.10 -14.82 -7.91
C LYS A 127 -2.00 -14.24 -8.81
N SER A 128 -2.28 -13.14 -9.51
CA SER A 128 -1.26 -12.45 -10.31
C SER A 128 -0.12 -11.90 -9.45
N THR A 129 -0.40 -11.39 -8.24
CA THR A 129 0.67 -11.00 -7.30
C THR A 129 1.51 -12.21 -6.87
N ALA A 130 0.88 -13.38 -6.68
CA ALA A 130 1.57 -14.62 -6.29
C ALA A 130 2.54 -15.15 -7.37
N GLU A 131 2.29 -14.87 -8.64
CA GLU A 131 3.22 -15.20 -9.73
C GLU A 131 4.57 -14.48 -9.57
N TYR A 132 4.58 -13.28 -8.96
CA TYR A 132 5.78 -12.50 -8.68
C TYR A 132 6.33 -12.73 -7.27
N CYS A 133 5.44 -12.92 -6.29
CA CYS A 133 5.80 -13.03 -4.88
C CYS A 133 5.73 -14.48 -4.40
N GLU A 134 6.90 -15.11 -4.29
CA GLU A 134 7.04 -16.47 -3.75
C GLU A 134 6.53 -16.63 -2.31
N GLY A 135 6.37 -15.52 -1.58
CA GLY A 135 5.83 -15.51 -0.22
C GLY A 135 4.32 -15.71 -0.16
N ILE A 136 3.62 -15.71 -1.30
CA ILE A 136 2.18 -15.99 -1.40
C ILE A 136 2.01 -17.44 -1.87
N ASN A 137 1.83 -18.36 -0.93
CA ASN A 137 1.65 -19.78 -1.22
C ASN A 137 0.95 -20.50 -0.05
N ASP A 138 0.43 -21.70 -0.29
CA ASP A 138 -0.35 -22.47 0.70
C ASP A 138 0.45 -22.92 1.93
N GLN A 139 1.79 -22.87 1.89
CA GLN A 139 2.66 -23.18 3.04
C GLN A 139 2.92 -21.94 3.91
N SER A 140 2.53 -20.76 3.44
CA SER A 140 2.71 -19.52 4.19
C SER A 140 1.65 -19.39 5.28
N PRO A 141 1.99 -18.79 6.43
CA PRO A 141 1.03 -18.52 7.48
C PRO A 141 -0.14 -17.69 6.95
N LEU A 142 -1.33 -18.04 7.42
CA LEU A 142 -2.55 -17.30 7.12
C LEU A 142 -2.54 -15.98 7.89
N ASN A 143 -2.72 -14.88 7.18
CA ASN A 143 -2.91 -13.55 7.77
C ASN A 143 -4.42 -13.33 7.90
N PRO A 144 -4.97 -13.22 9.12
CA PRO A 144 -6.41 -13.06 9.32
C PRO A 144 -6.93 -11.76 8.72
N TYR A 145 -8.21 -11.73 8.34
CA TYR A 145 -8.89 -10.54 7.84
C TYR A 145 -8.66 -9.32 8.74
N SER A 146 -8.77 -9.47 10.08
CA SER A 146 -8.54 -8.39 11.03
C SER A 146 -7.13 -7.79 10.96
N GLU A 147 -6.11 -8.59 10.66
CA GLU A 147 -4.74 -8.09 10.51
C GLU A 147 -4.55 -7.42 9.15
N ILE A 148 -5.12 -8.00 8.08
CA ILE A 148 -5.10 -7.39 6.75
C ILE A 148 -5.76 -6.00 6.79
N GLN A 149 -6.89 -5.85 7.49
CA GLN A 149 -7.56 -4.54 7.63
C GLN A 149 -6.69 -3.47 8.31
N LYS A 150 -5.83 -3.84 9.26
CA LYS A 150 -4.90 -2.89 9.90
C LYS A 150 -3.79 -2.41 8.96
N MET A 151 -3.51 -3.17 7.89
CA MET A 151 -2.46 -2.86 6.91
C MET A 151 -2.97 -1.96 5.79
N LEU A 152 -4.29 -1.86 5.63
CA LEU A 152 -4.88 -0.99 4.62
C LEU A 152 -4.78 0.47 5.07
N PRO A 153 -4.58 1.40 4.12
CA PRO A 153 -4.75 2.80 4.43
C PRO A 153 -6.18 3.00 4.95
N VAL A 154 -6.31 3.67 6.09
CA VAL A 154 -7.61 4.16 6.56
C VAL A 154 -8.08 5.13 5.49
N ASP A 155 -9.24 4.89 4.88
CA ASP A 155 -9.79 5.72 3.79
C ASP A 155 -9.63 7.21 4.10
N SER A 156 -8.53 7.78 3.62
CA SER A 156 -8.38 9.22 3.47
C SER A 156 -9.21 9.53 2.25
N ASN A 157 -10.34 10.18 2.49
CA ASN A 157 -11.16 10.81 1.48
C ASN A 157 -10.36 11.96 0.80
N GLU A 158 -9.23 11.63 0.17
CA GLU A 158 -8.38 12.50 -0.62
C GLU A 158 -8.24 11.85 -1.99
N HIS A 159 -8.99 12.41 -2.92
CA HIS A 159 -8.94 12.08 -4.32
C HIS A 159 -7.50 12.21 -4.81
N PHE A 160 -6.96 11.14 -5.39
CA PHE A 160 -5.88 11.24 -6.36
C PHE A 160 -6.43 11.99 -7.59
N VAL A 161 -6.41 13.33 -7.54
CA VAL A 161 -6.55 14.16 -8.73
C VAL A 161 -5.18 14.15 -9.40
N THR A 162 -5.07 13.40 -10.49
CA THR A 162 -3.99 13.56 -11.46
C THR A 162 -4.18 14.90 -12.15
N GLU A 163 -3.23 15.82 -11.99
CA GLU A 163 -2.97 16.88 -12.98
C GLU A 163 -2.03 16.35 -14.07
#